data_AF-A0A5N9GSC4-F1
#
_entry.id   AF-A0A5N9GSC4-F1
#
_cell.length_a   1.000
_cell.length_b   1.000
_cell.length_c   1.000
_cell.angle_alpha   90.00
_cell.angle_beta   90.00
_cell.angle_gamma   90.00
#
_symmetry.space_group_name_H-M   'P 1'
#
loop_
_entity.id
_entity.type
_entity.pdbx_description
1 polymer ?
#
loop_
_entity_poly.entity_id
_entity_poly.type
_entity_poly.pdbx_seq_one_letter_code
_entity_poly.pdbx_strand_id
1 'polypeptide(L)'
;MNWCRYQDGDQVLYGIIDGDTVRAATTSPFDGGVATGEPQTLTNVTLCLPCIPPTFYAAGANYRAHLAWAAENLGGSGKVPPRADIGYRANNSLVAHGE
;
A
#
# COMPACT_ATOMS: atom_id res chain seq x y z
N MET A 1 7.75 -10.72 5.05
CA MET A 1 7.97 -9.66 6.05
C MET A 1 6.98 -8.55 5.74
N ASN A 2 6.09 -8.21 6.67
CA ASN A 2 5.06 -7.20 6.45
C ASN A 2 5.56 -5.88 7.02
N TRP A 3 5.72 -4.87 6.17
CA TRP A 3 6.22 -3.55 6.56
C TRP A 3 5.08 -2.55 6.74
N CYS A 4 5.25 -1.64 7.68
CA CYS A 4 4.36 -0.50 7.86
C CYS A 4 5.15 0.77 8.18
N ARG A 5 4.44 1.90 8.10
CA ARG A 5 4.74 3.08 8.90
C ARG A 5 3.63 3.25 9.91
N TYR A 6 3.97 3.71 11.09
CA TYR A 6 3.00 3.94 12.15
C TYR A 6 3.41 5.14 13.00
N GLN A 7 2.41 5.78 13.59
CA GLN A 7 2.58 6.83 14.58
C GLN A 7 2.69 6.17 15.97
N ASP A 8 3.76 6.50 16.69
CA ASP A 8 3.99 6.13 18.09
C ASP A 8 4.25 7.41 18.89
N GLY A 9 3.26 7.84 19.68
CA GLY A 9 3.26 9.17 20.30
C GLY A 9 3.36 10.28 19.24
N ASP A 10 4.44 11.06 19.29
CA ASP A 10 4.71 12.16 18.35
C ASP A 10 5.61 11.76 17.16
N GLN A 11 6.08 10.52 17.11
CA GLN A 11 7.01 10.06 16.07
C GLN A 11 6.32 9.17 15.03
N VAL A 12 6.66 9.36 13.76
CA VAL A 12 6.35 8.39 12.70
C VAL A 12 7.56 7.49 12.48
N LEU A 13 7.38 6.19 12.65
CA LEU A 13 8.42 5.18 12.52
C LEU A 13 8.09 4.21 11.38
N TYR A 14 9.11 3.55 10.85
CA TYR A 14 8.91 2.31 10.11
C TYR A 14 8.84 1.14 11.09
N GLY A 15 8.05 0.12 10.74
CA GLY A 15 7.91 -1.07 11.56
C GLY A 15 7.72 -2.34 10.73
N ILE A 16 7.92 -3.46 11.39
CA ILE A 16 7.69 -4.80 10.85
C ILE A 16 6.57 -5.45 11.66
N ILE A 17 5.50 -5.81 10.98
CA ILE A 17 4.33 -6.46 11.54
C ILE A 17 4.57 -7.97 11.61
N ASP A 18 4.33 -8.54 12.79
CA ASP A 18 4.28 -9.98 13.03
C ASP A 18 3.02 -10.31 13.84
N GLY A 19 2.08 -11.01 13.21
CA GLY A 19 0.74 -11.24 13.76
C GLY A 19 0.00 -9.93 14.04
N ASP A 20 -0.36 -9.73 15.30
CA ASP A 20 -1.06 -8.57 15.84
C ASP A 20 -0.12 -7.53 16.49
N THR A 21 1.20 -7.71 16.33
CA THR A 21 2.22 -6.82 16.89
C THR A 21 3.04 -6.14 15.80
N VAL A 22 3.69 -5.05 16.19
CA VAL A 22 4.67 -4.33 15.39
C VAL A 22 5.93 -4.11 16.21
N ARG A 23 7.09 -4.32 15.58
CA ARG A 23 8.39 -3.89 16.10
C ARG A 23 8.87 -2.71 15.27
N ALA A 24 9.45 -1.71 15.92
CA ALA A 24 10.12 -0.62 15.22
C ALA A 24 11.21 -1.18 14.30
N ALA A 25 11.53 -0.47 13.23
CA ALA A 25 12.66 -0.78 12.37
C ALA A 25 13.75 0.29 12.49
N THR A 26 15.01 -0.12 12.32
CA THR A 26 16.16 0.81 12.37
C THR A 26 16.11 1.89 11.28
N THR A 27 15.56 1.56 10.10
CA THR A 27 15.36 2.47 8.97
C THR A 27 14.25 1.94 8.05
N SER A 28 14.05 2.56 6.89
CA SER A 28 13.04 2.17 5.90
C SER A 28 13.30 0.77 5.30
N PRO A 29 12.27 0.11 4.74
CA PRO A 29 12.44 -1.13 3.99
C PRO A 29 13.33 -0.97 2.74
N PHE A 30 13.47 0.25 2.23
CA PHE A 30 14.28 0.55 1.04
C PHE A 30 15.76 0.73 1.37
N ASP A 31 16.09 0.99 2.64
CA ASP A 31 17.44 1.22 3.14
C ASP A 31 17.98 0.02 3.96
N GLY A 32 17.34 -1.15 3.83
CA GLY A 32 17.77 -2.38 4.51
C GLY A 32 17.48 -2.42 6.01
N GLY A 33 16.42 -1.73 6.46
CA GLY A 33 16.02 -1.72 7.86
C GLY A 33 15.75 -3.11 8.43
N VAL A 34 16.00 -3.25 9.73
CA VAL A 34 15.75 -4.49 10.49
C VAL A 34 14.92 -4.18 11.73
N ALA A 35 14.15 -5.17 12.22
CA ALA A 35 13.38 -5.03 13.45
C ALA A 35 14.30 -4.72 14.64
N THR A 36 13.88 -3.78 15.48
CA THR A 36 14.56 -3.33 16.69
C THR A 36 13.54 -3.06 17.79
N GLY A 37 14.01 -3.08 19.03
CA GLY A 37 13.16 -2.88 20.21
C GLY A 37 12.18 -4.02 20.47
N GLU A 38 11.30 -3.76 21.45
CA GLU A 38 10.25 -4.67 21.88
C GLU A 38 9.01 -4.54 20.99
N PRO A 39 8.26 -5.65 20.78
CA PRO A 39 6.99 -5.61 20.08
C PRO A 39 5.93 -4.85 20.90
N GLN A 40 5.08 -4.11 20.21
CA GLN A 40 3.86 -3.53 20.76
C GLN A 40 2.65 -3.93 19.92
N THR A 41 1.46 -3.94 20.49
CA THR A 41 0.25 -4.35 19.77
C THR A 41 -0.13 -3.32 18.73
N LEU A 42 -0.63 -3.77 17.57
CA LEU A 42 -1.11 -2.89 16.50
C LEU A 42 -2.25 -1.97 16.94
N THR A 43 -3.00 -2.37 17.97
CA THR A 43 -4.08 -1.57 18.55
C THR A 43 -3.59 -0.33 19.29
N ASN A 44 -2.31 -0.26 19.65
CA ASN A 44 -1.74 0.86 20.42
C ASN A 44 -1.11 1.94 19.52
N VAL A 45 -1.08 1.72 18.22
CA VAL A 45 -0.47 2.62 17.24
C VAL A 45 -1.47 3.01 16.17
N THR A 46 -1.23 4.13 15.49
CA THR A 46 -2.00 4.50 14.29
C THR A 46 -1.18 4.16 13.05
N LEU A 47 -1.71 3.29 12.19
CA LEU A 47 -1.04 2.97 10.93
C LEU A 47 -1.09 4.17 9.98
N CYS A 48 0.05 4.51 9.41
CA CYS A 48 0.18 5.53 8.37
C CYS A 48 0.26 4.86 6.99
N LEU A 49 0.34 5.67 5.92
CA LEU A 49 0.77 5.17 4.62
C LEU A 49 2.10 4.41 4.74
N PRO A 50 2.22 3.17 4.23
CA PRO A 50 3.39 2.33 4.45
C PRO A 50 4.66 2.90 3.80
N CYS A 51 4.51 3.78 2.81
CA CYS A 51 5.56 4.65 2.30
C CYS A 51 4.94 5.94 1.74
N ILE A 52 5.78 6.96 1.54
CA ILE A 52 5.40 8.17 0.80
C ILE A 52 6.04 8.06 -0.59
N PRO A 53 5.31 7.58 -1.61
CA PRO A 53 5.89 7.42 -2.93
C PRO A 53 6.17 8.82 -3.53
N PRO A 54 7.34 9.06 -4.15
CA PRO A 54 7.59 10.29 -4.91
C PRO A 54 6.67 10.39 -6.13
N THR A 55 6.31 9.24 -6.71
CA THR A 55 5.42 9.14 -7.87
C THR A 55 4.58 7.87 -7.77
N PHE A 56 3.28 7.95 -8.10
CA PHE A 56 2.34 6.85 -8.03
C PHE A 56 1.69 6.59 -9.40
N TYR A 57 1.93 5.41 -9.96
CA TYR A 57 1.34 4.95 -11.22
C TYR A 57 0.39 3.78 -10.99
N ALA A 58 -0.66 3.69 -11.81
CA ALA A 58 -1.60 2.58 -11.79
C ALA A 58 -1.91 2.09 -13.21
N ALA A 59 -2.00 0.77 -13.37
CA ALA A 59 -2.41 0.15 -14.62
C ALA A 59 -3.93 -0.08 -14.64
N GLY A 60 -4.59 0.41 -15.70
CA GLY A 60 -6.00 0.13 -15.96
C GLY A 60 -6.20 -1.18 -16.71
N ALA A 61 -7.45 -1.66 -16.75
CA ALA A 61 -7.87 -2.78 -17.62
C ALA A 61 -7.03 -4.08 -17.47
N ASN A 62 -6.57 -4.39 -16.26
CA ASN A 62 -5.59 -5.46 -16.02
C ASN A 62 -6.17 -6.84 -15.64
N TYR A 63 -7.50 -7.04 -15.75
CA TYR A 63 -8.17 -8.30 -15.42
C TYR A 63 -9.14 -8.71 -16.53
N ARG A 64 -8.89 -9.87 -17.17
CA ARG A 64 -9.69 -10.38 -18.29
C ARG A 64 -11.16 -10.60 -17.92
N ALA A 65 -11.41 -11.19 -16.75
CA ALA A 65 -12.76 -11.45 -16.26
C ALA A 65 -13.54 -10.13 -16.08
N HIS A 66 -12.90 -9.10 -15.54
CA HIS A 66 -13.53 -7.79 -15.37
C HIS A 66 -13.83 -7.11 -16.71
N LEU A 67 -12.95 -7.28 -17.72
CA LEU A 67 -13.19 -6.76 -19.06
C LEU A 67 -14.37 -7.43 -19.75
N ALA A 68 -14.48 -8.76 -19.64
CA ALA A 68 -15.62 -9.51 -20.17
C ALA A 68 -16.94 -9.08 -19.49
N TRP A 69 -16.94 -9.02 -18.16
CA TRP A 69 -18.09 -8.55 -17.38
C TRP A 69 -18.52 -7.14 -17.78
N ALA A 70 -17.58 -6.20 -17.91
CA ALA A 70 -17.88 -4.82 -18.31
C ALA A 70 -18.43 -4.73 -19.75
N ALA A 71 -17.99 -5.62 -20.66
CA ALA A 71 -18.54 -5.70 -22.00
C ALA A 71 -20.01 -6.13 -21.98
N GLU A 72 -20.32 -7.16 -21.20
CA GLU A 72 -21.67 -7.73 -21.06
C GLU A 72 -22.64 -6.78 -20.34
N ASN A 73 -22.18 -6.04 -19.33
CA ASN A 73 -23.06 -5.33 -18.39
C ASN A 73 -23.04 -3.81 -18.54
N LEU A 74 -21.96 -3.22 -19.06
CA LEU A 74 -21.77 -1.76 -19.13
C LEU A 74 -21.62 -1.24 -20.57
N GLY A 75 -21.62 -2.11 -21.58
CA GLY A 75 -21.55 -1.71 -23.00
C GLY A 75 -20.13 -1.47 -23.53
N GLY A 76 -19.15 -2.24 -23.09
CA GLY A 76 -17.75 -2.19 -23.55
C GLY A 76 -17.39 -3.22 -24.64
N SER A 77 -16.16 -3.13 -25.18
CA SER A 77 -15.67 -4.08 -26.20
C SER A 77 -15.13 -5.40 -25.64
N GLY A 78 -14.86 -5.47 -24.33
CA GLY A 78 -14.19 -6.61 -23.69
C GLY A 78 -12.76 -6.89 -24.18
N LYS A 79 -12.26 -6.05 -25.08
CA LYS A 79 -10.98 -6.26 -25.75
C LYS A 79 -9.85 -6.08 -24.75
N VAL A 80 -8.99 -7.09 -24.68
CA VAL A 80 -7.78 -7.04 -23.87
C VAL A 80 -6.78 -6.07 -24.53
N PRO A 81 -6.26 -5.09 -23.80
CA PRO A 81 -5.31 -4.14 -24.36
C PRO A 81 -3.99 -4.86 -24.73
N PRO A 82 -3.34 -4.52 -25.86
CA PRO A 82 -2.11 -5.17 -26.32
C PRO A 82 -0.88 -4.79 -25.49
N ARG A 83 -1.01 -3.78 -24.62
CA ARG A 83 0.01 -3.30 -23.68
C ARG A 83 -0.67 -2.73 -22.44
N ALA A 84 0.06 -2.60 -21.35
CA ALA A 84 -0.45 -1.95 -20.15
C ALA A 84 -0.81 -0.48 -20.45
N ASP A 85 -1.96 -0.04 -19.93
CA ASP A 85 -2.38 1.35 -19.95
C ASP A 85 -2.08 1.98 -18.59
N ILE A 86 -1.09 2.87 -18.54
CA ILE A 86 -0.50 3.39 -17.31
C ILE A 86 -0.91 4.84 -17.13
N GLY A 87 -1.57 5.12 -16.00
CA GLY A 87 -1.92 6.47 -15.59
C GLY A 87 -1.18 6.90 -14.33
N TYR A 88 -0.95 8.20 -14.20
CA TYR A 88 -0.51 8.82 -12.95
C TYR A 88 -1.68 8.94 -11.96
N ARG A 89 -1.38 8.78 -10.67
CA ARG A 89 -2.30 9.00 -9.55
C ARG A 89 -1.69 10.01 -8.59
N ALA A 90 -2.53 10.88 -8.06
CA ALA A 90 -2.07 11.95 -7.19
C ALA A 90 -1.69 11.38 -5.81
N ASN A 91 -0.52 11.73 -5.30
CA ASN A 91 -0.07 11.23 -3.98
C ASN A 91 -0.95 11.75 -2.84
N ASN A 92 -1.59 12.92 -3.02
CA ASN A 92 -2.51 13.50 -2.04
C ASN A 92 -3.88 12.80 -1.98
N SER A 93 -4.14 11.81 -2.85
CA SER A 93 -5.34 10.96 -2.77
C SER A 93 -5.09 9.65 -2.00
N LEU A 94 -3.91 9.48 -1.41
CA LEU A 94 -3.58 8.32 -0.60
C LEU A 94 -4.13 8.49 0.82
N VAL A 95 -4.78 7.45 1.36
CA VAL A 95 -5.27 7.38 2.73
C VAL A 95 -4.69 6.16 3.44
N ALA A 96 -4.49 6.27 4.75
CA ALA A 96 -3.95 5.18 5.55
C ALA A 96 -5.00 4.10 5.85
N HIS A 97 -4.56 2.99 6.43
CA HIS A 97 -5.50 1.98 6.90
C HIS A 97 -6.31 2.52 8.09
N GLY A 98 -7.64 2.52 7.97
CA GLY A 98 -8.54 3.02 9.01
C GLY A 98 -8.97 4.48 8.83
N GLU A 99 -8.57 5.13 7.74
CA GLU A 99 -9.00 6.48 7.33
C GLU A 99 -9.93 6.46 6.11
#